data_AF-A0A5E4GKC3-F1
#
_entry.id   AF-A0A5E4GKC3-F1
#
_cell.length_a   1.000
_cell.length_b   1.000
_cell.length_c   1.000
_cell.angle_alpha   90.00
_cell.angle_beta   90.00
_cell.angle_gamma   90.00
#
_symmetry.space_group_name_H-M   'P 1'
#
loop_
_entity.id
_entity.type
_entity.pdbx_description
1 polymer ?
#
loop_
_entity_poly.entity_id
_entity_poly.type
_entity_poly.pdbx_seq_one_letter_code
_entity_poly.pdbx_strand_id
1 'polypeptide(L)'
;MLMFATVSGILMALFLNTAGGAWDNAKKYIETGVLGGKGSDSHKAAITGDTVGDPFKDTAGPSLHVLIKMLATITLVMAPVFL
;
A
#
# COMPACT_ATOMS: atom_id res chain seq x y z
N MET A 1 14.60 18.50 -3.56
CA MET A 1 13.28 17.86 -3.73
C MET A 1 13.37 16.35 -3.87
N LEU A 2 14.22 15.81 -4.78
CA LEU A 2 14.31 14.37 -5.06
C LEU A 2 14.59 13.49 -3.82
N MET A 3 15.57 13.86 -3.00
CA MET A 3 15.94 13.08 -1.80
C MET A 3 14.78 12.94 -0.80
N PHE A 4 14.13 14.06 -0.44
CA PHE A 4 13.01 14.04 0.50
C PHE A 4 11.80 13.28 -0.04
N ALA A 5 11.47 13.48 -1.32
CA ALA A 5 10.34 12.79 -1.97
C ALA A 5 10.55 11.26 -2.04
N THR A 6 11.78 10.81 -2.31
CA THR A 6 12.11 9.37 -2.34
C THR A 6 11.99 8.75 -0.95
N VAL A 7 12.54 9.39 0.09
CA VAL A 7 12.51 8.86 1.45
C VAL A 7 11.07 8.78 1.98
N SER A 8 10.29 9.86 1.84
CA SER A 8 8.89 9.86 2.28
C SER A 8 8.03 8.90 1.46
N GLY A 9 8.27 8.82 0.15
CA GLY A 9 7.52 7.97 -0.77
C GLY A 9 7.72 6.47 -0.50
N ILE A 10 8.97 6.03 -0.25
CA ILE A 10 9.27 4.62 0.03
C ILE A 10 8.62 4.19 1.35
N LEU A 11 8.73 5.02 2.39
CA LEU A 11 8.13 4.73 3.70
C LEU A 11 6.61 4.60 3.60
N MET A 12 5.95 5.50 2.86
CA MET A 12 4.51 5.44 2.66
C MET A 12 4.09 4.23 1.80
N ALA A 13 4.83 3.93 0.72
CA ALA A 13 4.52 2.79 -0.14
C ALA A 13 4.61 1.46 0.61
N LEU A 14 5.64 1.30 1.45
CA LEU A 14 5.79 0.13 2.33
C LEU A 14 4.65 0.02 3.33
N PHE A 15 4.32 1.13 4.00
CA PHE A 15 3.23 1.14 4.97
C PHE A 15 1.90 0.69 4.36
N LEU A 16 1.53 1.25 3.19
CA LEU A 16 0.27 0.93 2.52
C LEU A 16 0.20 -0.53 2.07
N ASN A 17 1.28 -1.08 1.52
CA ASN A 17 1.34 -2.49 1.13
C ASN A 17 1.25 -3.43 2.34
N THR A 18 1.99 -3.14 3.41
CA THR A 18 1.99 -3.99 4.61
C THR A 18 0.66 -3.92 5.36
N ALA A 19 0.08 -2.73 5.51
CA ALA A 19 -1.21 -2.55 6.19
C ALA A 19 -2.35 -3.22 5.42
N GLY A 20 -2.47 -2.98 4.11
CA GLY A 20 -3.50 -3.62 3.28
C GLY A 20 -3.35 -5.14 3.23
N GLY A 21 -2.12 -5.64 3.10
CA GLY A 21 -1.85 -7.09 3.16
C GLY A 21 -2.15 -7.71 4.52
N ALA A 22 -1.92 -6.99 5.62
CA ALA A 22 -2.26 -7.47 6.95
C ALA A 22 -3.77 -7.62 7.15
N TRP A 23 -4.58 -6.66 6.66
CA TRP A 23 -6.05 -6.74 6.74
C TRP A 23 -6.63 -7.88 5.88
N ASP A 24 -6.10 -8.10 4.67
CA ASP A 24 -6.49 -9.24 3.83
C ASP A 24 -6.15 -10.59 4.50
N ASN A 25 -4.94 -10.70 5.05
CA ASN A 25 -4.50 -11.90 5.75
C ASN A 25 -5.32 -12.14 7.02
N ALA A 26 -5.68 -11.10 7.77
CA ALA A 26 -6.54 -11.22 8.94
C ALA A 26 -7.94 -11.72 8.58
N LYS A 27 -8.52 -11.19 7.49
CA LYS A 27 -9.80 -11.69 6.96
C LYS A 27 -9.68 -13.16 6.56
N LYS A 28 -8.69 -13.54 5.75
CA LYS A 28 -8.45 -14.93 5.34
C LYS A 28 -8.25 -15.86 6.53
N TYR A 29 -7.55 -15.41 7.56
CA TYR A 29 -7.38 -16.18 8.79
C TYR A 29 -8.70 -16.48 9.50
N ILE A 30 -9.59 -15.49 9.62
CA ILE A 30 -10.93 -15.69 10.17
C ILE A 30 -11.78 -16.59 9.26
N GLU A 31 -11.61 -16.48 7.95
CA GLU A 31 -12.28 -17.36 6.98
C GLU A 31 -11.89 -18.84 7.12
N THR A 32 -10.72 -19.15 7.69
CA THR A 32 -10.31 -20.55 7.97
C THR A 32 -11.03 -21.20 9.16
N GLY A 33 -11.90 -20.45 9.86
CA GLY A 33 -12.71 -20.96 10.98
C GLY A 33 -12.23 -20.51 12.36
N VAL A 34 -11.13 -19.77 12.44
CA VAL A 34 -10.65 -19.16 13.69
C VAL A 34 -11.49 -17.90 13.99
N LEU A 35 -11.66 -17.54 15.28
CA LEU A 35 -12.41 -16.35 15.72
C LEU A 35 -13.89 -16.30 15.27
N GLY A 36 -14.53 -17.47 15.12
CA GLY A 36 -15.95 -17.59 14.81
C GLY A 36 -16.27 -17.87 13.34
N GLY A 37 -15.26 -17.88 12.46
CA GLY A 37 -15.44 -18.31 11.07
C GLY A 37 -16.25 -17.34 10.21
N LYS A 38 -16.59 -17.78 8.99
CA LYS A 38 -17.37 -16.99 8.03
C LYS A 38 -18.76 -16.64 8.57
N GLY A 39 -19.09 -15.36 8.51
CA GLY A 39 -20.39 -14.83 8.93
C GLY A 39 -20.45 -14.34 10.38
N SER A 40 -19.40 -14.58 11.17
CA SER A 40 -19.25 -14.01 12.52
C SER A 40 -19.08 -12.48 12.49
N ASP A 41 -19.30 -11.83 13.62
CA ASP A 41 -19.07 -10.38 13.73
C ASP A 41 -17.59 -10.02 13.53
N SER A 42 -16.67 -10.89 13.94
CA SER A 42 -15.24 -10.79 13.64
C SER A 42 -14.96 -10.78 12.14
N HIS A 43 -15.66 -11.63 11.37
CA HIS A 43 -15.52 -11.70 9.91
C HIS A 43 -16.04 -10.43 9.24
N LYS A 44 -17.18 -9.87 9.69
CA LYS A 44 -17.71 -8.60 9.14
C LYS A 44 -16.75 -7.43 9.41
N ALA A 45 -16.16 -7.37 10.60
CA ALA A 45 -15.15 -6.37 10.93
C ALA A 45 -13.91 -6.50 10.05
N ALA A 46 -13.44 -7.74 9.83
CA ALA A 46 -12.28 -8.00 8.97
C ALA A 46 -12.54 -7.70 7.49
N ILE A 47 -13.76 -7.94 6.98
CA ILE A 47 -14.16 -7.51 5.62
C ILE A 47 -14.07 -6.00 5.49
N THR A 48 -14.52 -5.25 6.49
CA THR A 48 -14.46 -3.79 6.48
C THR A 48 -12.99 -3.32 6.44
N GLY A 49 -12.12 -3.96 7.22
CA GLY A 49 -10.68 -3.69 7.20
C GLY A 49 -10.03 -3.97 5.84
N ASP A 50 -10.34 -5.12 5.23
CA ASP A 50 -9.82 -5.49 3.89
C ASP A 50 -10.31 -4.52 2.81
N THR A 51 -11.57 -4.08 2.89
CA THR A 51 -12.14 -3.09 1.94
C THR A 51 -11.41 -1.74 2.03
N VAL A 52 -10.96 -1.34 3.21
CA VAL A 52 -10.12 -0.14 3.39
C VAL A 52 -8.69 -0.39 2.91
N GLY A 53 -8.19 -1.62 3.06
CA GLY A 53 -6.86 -2.06 2.66
C GLY A 53 -6.67 -2.28 1.15
N ASP A 54 -7.73 -2.59 0.41
CA ASP A 54 -7.68 -2.86 -1.04
C ASP A 54 -7.13 -1.67 -1.84
N PRO A 55 -7.61 -0.42 -1.67
CA PRO A 55 -6.99 0.73 -2.32
C PRO A 55 -5.52 0.94 -1.92
N PHE A 56 -5.14 0.55 -0.71
CA PHE A 56 -3.79 0.76 -0.19
C PHE A 56 -2.79 -0.22 -0.82
N LYS A 57 -3.10 -1.52 -0.84
CA LYS A 57 -2.19 -2.56 -1.35
C LYS A 57 -2.24 -2.71 -2.88
N ASP A 58 -3.38 -2.47 -3.52
CA ASP A 58 -3.54 -2.76 -4.96
C ASP A 58 -3.41 -1.52 -5.85
N THR A 59 -3.61 -0.31 -5.29
CA THR A 59 -3.57 0.95 -6.06
C THR A 59 -2.47 1.88 -5.59
N ALA A 60 -2.57 2.40 -4.35
CA ALA A 60 -1.72 3.49 -3.87
C ALA A 60 -0.27 3.04 -3.61
N GLY A 61 -0.07 1.90 -2.95
CA GLY A 61 1.26 1.32 -2.67
C GLY A 61 2.09 1.08 -3.93
N PRO A 62 1.59 0.29 -4.91
CA PRO A 62 2.28 0.06 -6.17
C PRO A 62 2.51 1.36 -6.97
N SER A 63 1.55 2.28 -6.97
CA SER A 63 1.66 3.55 -7.69
C SER A 63 2.75 4.47 -7.13
N LEU A 64 2.93 4.51 -5.81
CA LEU A 64 4.01 5.28 -5.18
C LEU A 64 5.40 4.74 -5.55
N HIS A 65 5.57 3.41 -5.66
CA HIS A 65 6.83 2.82 -6.13
C HIS A 65 7.17 3.26 -7.56
N VAL A 66 6.18 3.30 -8.45
CA VAL A 66 6.36 3.75 -9.84
C VAL A 66 6.65 5.25 -9.88
N LEU A 67 5.91 6.05 -9.10
CA LEU A 67 6.08 7.51 -9.04
C LEU A 67 7.51 7.90 -8.67
N ILE A 68 8.10 7.24 -7.67
CA ILE A 68 9.47 7.54 -7.22
C ILE A 68 10.49 7.24 -8.33
N LYS A 69 10.33 6.12 -9.04
CA LYS A 69 11.20 5.78 -10.17
C LYS A 69 11.05 6.78 -11.31
N MET A 70 9.82 7.16 -11.66
CA MET A 70 9.56 8.14 -12.71
C MET A 70 10.10 9.52 -12.37
N LEU A 71 9.95 9.97 -11.13
CA LEU A 71 10.47 11.25 -10.66
C LEU A 71 12.00 11.32 -10.81
N ALA A 72 12.72 10.25 -10.46
CA ALA A 72 14.17 10.17 -10.64
C ALA A 72 14.57 10.26 -12.12
N THR A 73 13.90 9.51 -13.00
CA THR A 73 14.18 9.52 -14.45
C THR A 73 13.92 10.90 -15.07
N ILE A 74 12.77 11.52 -14.76
CA ILE A 74 12.43 12.85 -15.28
C ILE A 74 13.45 13.90 -14.78
N THR A 75 13.84 13.83 -13.51
CA THR A 75 14.83 14.75 -12.93
C THR A 75 16.18 14.63 -13.65
N LEU A 76 16.61 13.40 -13.97
CA LEU A 76 17.87 13.16 -14.68
C LEU A 76 17.82 13.68 -16.12
N VAL A 77 16.73 13.42 -16.85
CA VAL A 77 16.58 13.84 -18.26
C VAL A 77 16.48 15.36 -18.39
N MET A 78 15.79 16.02 -17.46
CA MET A 78 15.59 17.47 -17.49
C MET A 78 16.74 18.27 -16.87
N ALA A 79 17.69 17.61 -16.19
CA ALA A 79 18.81 18.28 -15.53
C ALA A 79 19.57 19.29 -16.43
N PRO A 80 19.86 19.00 -17.73
CA PRO A 80 20.57 19.94 -18.61
C PRO A 80 19.79 21.21 -18.96
N VAL A 81 18.46 21.22 -18.76
CA VAL A 81 17.61 22.40 -19.04
C VAL A 81 17.62 23.38 -17.87
N PHE A 82 17.97 22.91 -16.67
CA PHE A 82 17.90 23.67 -15.42
C PHE A 82 19.27 23.95 -14.78
N LEU A 83 20.35 23.44 -15.38
CA LEU A 83 21.75 23.73 -15.05
C LEU A 83 22.31 24.79 -16.02
#